data_AF-A0A4C1THC6-F1
#
_entry.id   AF-A0A4C1THC6-F1
#
_cell.length_a   1.000
_cell.length_b   1.000
_cell.length_c   1.000
_cell.angle_alpha   90.00
_cell.angle_beta   90.00
_cell.angle_gamma   90.00
#
_symmetry.space_group_name_H-M   'P 1'
#
loop_
_entity.id
_entity.type
_entity.pdbx_description
1 polymer ?
#
loop_
_entity_poly.entity_id
_entity_poly.type
_entity_poly.pdbx_seq_one_letter_code
_entity_poly.pdbx_strand_id
1 'polypeptide(L)'
;MALFPGVIRTQCENANGILSTLNYLDLTQDSRVKSPSLRPYPDFGFSRNLYSVYRTRVDECNRLWMVDTGRLEIPNQHQQIQPPAIVVFDLTTDRQLFRYEFKRSDLPRENTPAGLISVTVDIQNNKCDDAYAYIPDLVSYGLIIFSLKENDSWRLSNAYFSFTPTASILNIGGQRFQLNDGIFSVALTTTNDRNCKTAYFHPLISTQEFSVSTCDLRSRKFANDSKAWEKYSVLYLQALKTVAIIVVFTETHRLLIKAYNEPALSERTCREWFQKFGNGDFDVEDKDRSGGPKIYEHAELDELLEEDSSQTQKELALTLEVARRAVEHRLQSLGMIHKQGDWVPCESKQRDVERRLCTSEMLLARHKKKVVGERGIDTQSTTHGFHPRSKVMFYAEVGRSAVSCWHTGQPLVPANVVVLAQDNRVMEYPSGEDSSLTQYSHPIVLPYKQLTSYYYYLHVTGDEVWVMTNSMPRFIFSNLDTMEYNFHIYRGNVSDLIAGTICEQQRRSG
;
A
#
# COMPACT_ATOMS: atom_id res chain seq x y z
N MET A 1 17.90 2.11 26.09
CA MET A 1 18.70 2.03 24.84
C MET A 1 17.79 2.39 23.68
N ALA A 2 18.10 3.45 22.94
CA ALA A 2 17.41 3.74 21.68
C ALA A 2 18.31 3.23 20.55
N LEU A 3 17.79 2.31 19.74
CA LEU A 3 18.50 1.69 18.62
C LEU A 3 18.06 2.35 17.33
N PHE A 4 19.05 2.76 16.53
CA PHE A 4 18.85 3.52 15.31
C PHE A 4 19.39 2.72 14.13
N PRO A 5 18.58 2.54 13.07
CA PRO A 5 19.13 2.22 11.76
C PRO A 5 19.96 3.43 11.31
N GLY A 6 21.27 3.23 11.19
CA GLY A 6 22.21 4.29 10.86
C GLY A 6 22.12 4.65 9.38
N VAL A 7 21.62 5.84 9.07
CA VAL A 7 22.01 6.57 7.85
C VAL A 7 22.75 7.83 8.29
N ILE A 8 23.86 7.65 9.01
CA ILE A 8 24.82 8.72 9.24
C ILE A 8 26.05 8.40 8.40
N ARG A 9 26.22 9.19 7.34
CA ARG A 9 27.45 9.22 6.54
C ARG A 9 28.41 10.17 7.24
N THR A 10 29.28 9.66 8.10
CA THR A 10 30.46 10.40 8.54
C THR A 10 31.58 10.09 7.56
N GLN A 11 32.02 11.09 6.80
CA GLN A 11 33.24 11.03 5.99
C GLN A 11 34.42 10.63 6.88
N CYS A 12 34.92 9.40 6.68
CA CYS A 12 36.31 9.00 6.85
C CYS A 12 36.54 7.72 6.03
N GLU A 13 37.72 7.61 5.44
CA GLU A 13 38.03 6.88 4.21
C GLU A 13 38.04 5.34 4.34
N ASN A 14 37.62 4.68 3.24
CA ASN A 14 37.58 3.24 2.95
C ASN A 14 36.60 2.39 3.79
N ALA A 15 35.35 2.09 3.41
CA ALA A 15 34.66 2.10 2.12
C ALA A 15 33.32 2.83 2.24
N ASN A 16 33.02 3.75 1.32
CA ASN A 16 31.73 4.44 1.14
C ASN A 16 31.14 5.27 2.31
N GLY A 17 31.78 5.30 3.49
CA GLY A 17 31.56 6.27 4.57
C GLY A 17 30.49 5.92 5.62
N ILE A 18 29.97 4.68 5.64
CA ILE A 18 29.10 4.17 6.71
C ILE A 18 29.87 3.09 7.47
N LEU A 19 30.20 3.35 8.73
CA LEU A 19 31.05 2.46 9.55
C LEU A 19 30.27 1.30 10.19
N SER A 20 29.00 1.51 10.53
CA SER A 20 28.10 0.51 11.11
C SER A 20 26.66 0.86 10.76
N THR A 21 25.88 -0.13 10.29
CA THR A 21 24.46 0.06 9.98
C THR A 21 23.57 0.08 11.23
N LEU A 22 24.02 -0.51 12.34
CA LEU A 22 23.25 -0.61 13.58
C LEU A 22 24.01 0.07 14.71
N ASN A 23 23.36 1.07 15.31
CA ASN A 23 23.97 1.88 16.35
C ASN A 23 22.98 2.19 17.46
N TYR A 24 23.50 2.57 18.62
CA TYR A 24 22.68 2.98 19.76
C TYR A 24 23.14 4.29 20.39
N LEU A 25 22.21 4.93 21.09
CA LEU A 25 22.45 6.00 22.05
C LEU A 25 22.09 5.52 23.46
N ASP A 26 22.92 5.88 24.43
CA ASP A 26 22.64 5.71 25.85
C ASP A 26 21.91 6.94 26.36
N LEU A 27 20.58 6.85 26.49
CA LEU A 27 19.76 7.98 26.93
C LEU A 27 20.11 8.48 28.34
N THR A 28 20.78 7.69 29.18
CA THR A 28 21.21 8.14 30.51
C THR A 28 22.39 9.12 30.42
N GLN A 29 23.25 8.95 29.42
CA GLN A 29 24.46 9.76 29.19
C GLN A 29 24.24 10.84 28.12
N ASP A 30 23.54 10.48 27.05
CA ASP A 30 23.51 11.23 25.79
C ASP A 30 22.29 12.16 25.69
N SER A 31 21.26 12.02 26.55
CA SER A 31 20.00 12.78 26.44
C SER A 31 20.14 14.30 26.57
N ARG A 32 21.25 14.78 27.16
CA ARG A 32 21.54 16.21 27.30
C ARG A 32 22.44 16.76 26.20
N VAL A 33 22.94 15.89 25.32
CA VAL A 33 23.84 16.25 24.22
C VAL A 33 23.02 16.38 22.95
N LYS A 34 23.15 17.51 22.24
CA LYS A 34 22.37 17.77 21.01
C LYS A 34 22.79 16.88 19.83
N SER A 35 24.05 16.45 19.78
CA SER A 35 24.60 15.62 18.70
C SER A 35 25.53 14.56 19.28
N PRO A 36 24.99 13.55 19.98
CA PRO A 36 25.79 12.50 20.60
C PRO A 36 26.39 11.57 19.54
N SER A 37 27.57 11.03 19.83
CA SER A 37 28.23 10.05 18.95
C SER A 37 27.47 8.72 18.95
N LEU A 38 27.25 8.17 17.76
CA LEU A 38 26.68 6.83 17.60
C LEU A 38 27.69 5.76 18.03
N ARG A 39 27.21 4.74 18.73
CA ARG A 39 28.00 3.57 19.13
C ARG A 39 27.53 2.33 18.35
N PRO A 40 28.42 1.61 17.64
CA PRO A 40 28.08 0.37 16.96
C PRO A 40 27.53 -0.67 17.93
N TYR A 41 26.51 -1.42 17.50
CA TYR A 41 25.91 -2.51 18.28
C TYR A 41 26.15 -3.88 17.64
N PRO A 42 26.39 -4.94 18.42
CA PRO A 42 26.68 -4.93 19.86
C PRO A 42 28.07 -4.36 20.16
N ASP A 43 28.99 -4.52 19.22
CA ASP A 43 30.32 -3.94 19.22
C ASP A 43 30.79 -3.69 17.78
N PHE A 44 31.91 -2.98 17.63
CA PHE A 44 32.44 -2.63 16.32
C PHE A 44 32.90 -3.85 15.50
N GLY A 45 33.41 -4.91 16.16
CA GLY A 45 33.85 -6.13 15.48
C GLY A 45 32.67 -6.88 14.86
N PHE A 46 31.61 -7.09 15.63
CA PHE A 46 30.41 -7.75 15.14
C PHE A 46 29.68 -6.91 14.08
N SER A 47 29.63 -5.59 14.25
CA SER A 47 28.87 -4.70 13.35
C SER A 47 29.22 -4.85 11.86
N ARG A 48 30.43 -5.34 11.54
CA ARG A 48 30.89 -5.63 10.18
C ARG A 48 30.17 -6.81 9.51
N ASN A 49 29.45 -7.62 10.26
CA ASN A 49 28.65 -8.75 9.76
C ASN A 49 27.21 -8.33 9.38
N LEU A 50 26.83 -7.09 9.68
CA LEU A 50 25.56 -6.49 9.29
C LEU A 50 25.79 -5.48 8.18
N TYR A 51 25.03 -5.58 7.09
CA TYR A 51 25.27 -4.74 5.91
C TYR A 51 24.27 -3.59 5.79
N SER A 52 22.97 -3.88 5.84
CA SER A 52 21.95 -2.84 5.67
C SER A 52 20.67 -3.20 6.44
N VAL A 53 20.52 -2.53 7.59
CA VAL A 53 19.40 -2.66 8.52
C VAL A 53 18.61 -1.36 8.53
N TYR A 54 17.33 -1.45 8.13
CA TYR A 54 16.45 -0.28 7.95
C TYR A 54 15.58 0.05 9.15
N ARG A 55 15.11 -0.96 9.87
CA ARG A 55 14.25 -0.83 11.07
C ARG A 55 14.51 -1.98 12.02
N THR A 56 14.33 -1.67 13.30
CA THR A 56 14.51 -2.61 14.40
C THR A 56 13.26 -2.67 15.26
N ARG A 57 12.97 -3.83 15.84
CA ARG A 57 11.85 -4.01 16.77
C ARG A 57 12.32 -4.76 18.01
N VAL A 58 12.07 -4.20 19.18
CA VAL A 58 12.23 -4.92 20.45
C VAL A 58 10.93 -5.62 20.79
N ASP A 59 10.96 -6.90 21.14
CA ASP A 59 9.78 -7.64 21.59
C ASP A 59 9.65 -7.66 23.13
N GLU A 60 8.56 -8.25 23.63
CA GLU A 60 8.27 -8.38 25.06
C GLU A 60 9.26 -9.27 25.82
N CYS A 61 10.13 -9.98 25.11
CA CYS A 61 11.14 -10.89 25.65
C CYS A 61 12.54 -10.26 25.68
N ASN A 62 12.64 -8.93 25.52
CA ASN A 62 13.91 -8.19 25.41
C ASN A 62 14.80 -8.69 24.27
N ARG A 63 14.20 -9.11 23.15
CA ARG A 63 14.95 -9.46 21.95
C ARG A 63 14.84 -8.37 20.92
N LEU A 64 15.97 -8.03 20.31
CA LEU A 64 16.07 -7.08 19.22
C LEU A 64 16.00 -7.81 17.89
N TRP A 65 14.94 -7.55 17.14
CA TRP A 65 14.68 -8.11 15.82
C TRP A 65 14.97 -7.09 14.74
N MET A 66 15.52 -7.55 13.63
CA MET A 66 15.75 -6.75 12.43
C MET A 66 15.81 -7.62 11.19
N VAL A 67 15.72 -6.97 10.04
CA VAL A 67 16.10 -7.58 8.76
C VAL A 67 17.39 -6.93 8.31
N ASP A 68 18.42 -7.74 8.10
CA ASP A 68 19.58 -7.34 7.32
C ASP A 68 19.32 -7.73 5.87
N THR A 69 19.18 -6.72 5.00
CA THR A 69 18.90 -6.93 3.57
C THR A 69 20.12 -7.48 2.84
N GLY A 70 21.31 -7.41 3.44
CA GLY A 70 22.56 -7.86 2.83
C GLY A 70 22.97 -7.08 1.58
N ARG A 71 22.32 -5.95 1.32
CA ARG A 71 22.43 -5.16 0.09
C ARG A 71 23.03 -3.80 0.37
N LEU A 72 23.99 -3.40 -0.46
CA LEU A 72 24.50 -2.03 -0.51
C LEU A 72 23.77 -1.26 -1.61
N GLU A 73 23.14 -0.16 -1.25
CA GLU A 73 22.35 0.67 -2.16
C GLU A 73 23.07 1.98 -2.50
N ILE A 74 24.29 1.86 -3.02
CA ILE A 74 25.06 3.01 -3.47
C ILE A 74 24.47 3.48 -4.80
N PRO A 75 24.21 4.79 -4.98
CA PRO A 75 23.71 5.33 -6.25
C PRO A 75 24.58 4.86 -7.42
N ASN A 76 23.95 4.27 -8.44
CA ASN A 76 24.57 3.69 -9.64
C ASN A 76 25.44 2.43 -9.40
N GLN A 77 25.53 1.92 -8.17
CA GLN A 77 26.36 0.76 -7.80
C GLN A 77 25.66 -0.10 -6.73
N HIS A 78 24.47 -0.61 -7.06
CA HIS A 78 23.79 -1.54 -6.17
C HIS A 78 24.48 -2.90 -6.18
N GLN A 79 24.73 -3.46 -4.99
CA GLN A 79 25.39 -4.76 -4.87
C GLN A 79 24.76 -5.59 -3.75
N GLN A 80 24.42 -6.85 -4.05
CA GLN A 80 24.05 -7.83 -3.04
C GLN A 80 25.33 -8.47 -2.49
N ILE A 81 25.63 -8.23 -1.21
CA ILE A 81 26.86 -8.73 -0.56
C ILE A 81 26.61 -10.05 0.16
N GLN A 82 25.44 -10.20 0.80
CA GLN A 82 25.06 -11.44 1.48
C GLN A 82 23.56 -11.74 1.33
N PRO A 83 23.11 -13.00 1.55
CA PRO A 83 21.69 -13.31 1.55
C PRO A 83 20.95 -12.49 2.61
N PRO A 84 19.76 -11.93 2.31
CA PRO A 84 18.97 -11.22 3.30
C PRO A 84 18.54 -12.17 4.41
N ALA A 85 18.51 -11.69 5.65
CA ALA A 85 18.20 -12.51 6.80
C ALA A 85 17.46 -11.74 7.90
N ILE A 86 16.63 -12.47 8.64
CA ILE A 86 16.13 -12.02 9.95
C ILE A 86 17.25 -12.26 10.96
N VAL A 87 17.64 -11.21 11.68
CA VAL A 87 18.68 -11.29 12.72
C VAL A 87 18.06 -10.90 14.05
N VAL A 88 18.34 -11.70 15.09
CA VAL A 88 17.80 -11.48 16.43
C VAL A 88 18.92 -11.49 17.46
N PHE A 89 18.92 -10.49 18.34
CA PHE A 89 19.82 -10.41 19.50
C PHE A 89 19.04 -10.48 20.80
N ASP A 90 19.66 -11.05 21.82
CA ASP A 90 19.24 -10.87 23.22
C ASP A 90 19.84 -9.57 23.75
N LEU A 91 19.01 -8.62 24.18
CA LEU A 91 19.45 -7.34 24.72
C LEU A 91 20.01 -7.43 26.15
N THR A 92 19.87 -8.58 26.81
CA THR A 92 20.43 -8.80 28.15
C THR A 92 21.91 -9.17 28.06
N THR A 93 22.28 -9.94 27.04
CA THR A 93 23.64 -10.44 26.83
C THR A 93 24.36 -9.80 25.65
N ASP A 94 23.66 -8.98 24.87
CA ASP A 94 24.11 -8.37 23.62
C ASP A 94 24.63 -9.39 22.59
N ARG A 95 24.10 -10.62 22.63
CA ARG A 95 24.51 -11.71 21.73
C ARG A 95 23.47 -11.99 20.67
N GLN A 96 23.94 -12.30 19.46
CA GLN A 96 23.07 -12.81 18.41
C GLN A 96 22.51 -14.18 18.83
N LEU A 97 21.18 -14.29 18.91
CA LEU A 97 20.47 -15.53 19.18
C LEU A 97 20.40 -16.40 17.92
N PHE A 98 20.01 -15.81 16.79
CA PHE A 98 19.99 -16.52 15.51
C PHE A 98 19.98 -15.56 14.31
N ARG A 99 20.29 -16.14 13.15
CA ARG A 99 20.20 -15.52 11.83
C ARG A 99 19.48 -16.48 10.89
N TYR A 100 18.27 -16.11 10.46
CA TYR A 100 17.45 -16.90 9.54
C TYR A 100 17.55 -16.30 8.14
N GLU A 101 18.18 -17.01 7.21
CA GLU A 101 18.26 -16.61 5.80
C GLU A 101 16.91 -16.83 5.11
N PHE A 102 16.43 -15.83 4.39
CA PHE A 102 15.21 -15.97 3.60
C PHE A 102 15.41 -17.02 2.49
N LYS A 103 14.38 -17.84 2.28
CA LYS A 103 14.38 -18.84 1.22
C LYS A 103 14.14 -18.17 -0.12
N ARG A 104 14.51 -18.85 -1.20
CA ARG A 104 14.19 -18.41 -2.56
C ARG A 104 12.69 -18.20 -2.80
N SER A 105 11.83 -18.98 -2.14
CA SER A 105 10.37 -18.82 -2.21
C SER A 105 9.86 -17.51 -1.61
N ASP A 106 10.62 -16.91 -0.70
CA ASP A 106 10.23 -15.67 0.00
C ASP A 106 10.63 -14.44 -0.83
N LEU A 107 11.60 -14.63 -1.75
CA LEU A 107 12.23 -13.62 -2.59
C LEU A 107 11.87 -13.86 -4.07
N PRO A 108 10.65 -13.46 -4.52
CA PRO A 108 10.19 -13.75 -5.88
C PRO A 108 10.97 -13.01 -6.98
N ARG A 109 11.75 -11.99 -6.62
CA ARG A 109 12.55 -11.18 -7.56
C ARG A 109 13.93 -10.90 -6.97
N GLU A 110 14.92 -10.70 -7.83
CA GLU A 110 16.28 -10.35 -7.41
C GLU A 110 16.35 -9.05 -6.59
N ASN A 111 15.49 -8.08 -6.90
CA ASN A 111 15.42 -6.81 -6.18
C ASN A 111 14.49 -6.83 -4.96
N THR A 112 13.88 -7.98 -4.62
CA THR A 112 13.06 -8.10 -3.39
C THR A 112 13.78 -7.63 -2.11
N PRO A 113 15.08 -7.94 -1.89
CA PRO A 113 15.77 -7.55 -0.65
C PRO A 113 15.75 -6.05 -0.36
N ALA A 114 15.75 -5.19 -1.39
CA ALA A 114 15.65 -3.74 -1.23
C ALA A 114 14.32 -3.29 -0.60
N GLY A 115 13.28 -4.14 -0.68
CA GLY A 115 11.97 -3.88 -0.13
C GLY A 115 11.73 -4.39 1.29
N LEU A 116 12.70 -5.08 1.91
CA LEU A 116 12.55 -5.73 3.22
C LEU A 116 12.97 -4.81 4.36
N ILE A 117 12.33 -3.65 4.45
CA ILE A 117 12.80 -2.54 5.30
C ILE A 117 12.20 -2.52 6.72
N SER A 118 11.22 -3.37 7.00
CA SER A 118 10.44 -3.32 8.24
C SER A 118 10.20 -4.72 8.80
N VAL A 119 10.04 -4.82 10.11
CA VAL A 119 9.68 -6.05 10.81
C VAL A 119 8.72 -5.76 11.94
N THR A 120 7.65 -6.55 12.03
CA THR A 120 6.70 -6.52 13.14
C THR A 120 6.68 -7.88 13.81
N VAL A 121 6.81 -7.92 15.14
CA VAL A 121 6.94 -9.16 15.91
C VAL A 121 5.68 -9.41 16.74
N ASP A 122 5.24 -10.67 16.79
CA ASP A 122 4.03 -11.12 17.47
C ASP A 122 4.29 -12.35 18.34
N ILE A 123 4.48 -12.10 19.63
CA ILE A 123 4.68 -13.14 20.64
C ILE A 123 3.35 -13.80 20.99
N GLN A 124 3.31 -15.14 20.92
CA GLN A 124 2.10 -15.92 21.16
C GLN A 124 2.00 -16.37 22.60
N ASN A 125 0.84 -16.13 23.23
CA ASN A 125 0.55 -16.60 24.59
C ASN A 125 1.64 -16.24 25.61
N ASN A 126 2.36 -15.13 25.40
CA ASN A 126 3.51 -14.71 26.20
C ASN A 126 4.65 -15.77 26.27
N LYS A 127 4.79 -16.60 25.23
CA LYS A 127 5.84 -17.62 25.10
C LYS A 127 6.89 -17.15 24.11
N CYS A 128 8.09 -16.85 24.59
CA CYS A 128 9.16 -16.27 23.78
C CYS A 128 9.65 -17.21 22.65
N ASP A 129 9.53 -18.52 22.82
CA ASP A 129 9.84 -19.54 21.81
C ASP A 129 8.77 -19.66 20.70
N ASP A 130 7.60 -19.05 20.89
CA ASP A 130 6.49 -19.02 19.93
C ASP A 130 6.23 -17.58 19.47
N ALA A 131 7.04 -17.14 18.50
CA ALA A 131 6.99 -15.81 17.94
C ALA A 131 6.79 -15.86 16.42
N TYR A 132 6.02 -14.90 15.91
CA TYR A 132 5.91 -14.66 14.47
C TYR A 132 6.49 -13.31 14.11
N ALA A 133 7.14 -13.22 12.95
CA ALA A 133 7.57 -11.96 12.37
C ALA A 133 6.85 -11.72 11.03
N TYR A 134 6.35 -10.50 10.84
CA TYR A 134 5.70 -10.03 9.61
C TYR A 134 6.62 -9.00 8.94
N ILE A 135 7.13 -9.35 7.76
CA ILE A 135 8.10 -8.55 7.00
C ILE A 135 7.44 -8.13 5.69
N PRO A 136 6.97 -6.87 5.58
CA PRO A 136 6.43 -6.37 4.33
C PRO A 136 7.53 -6.27 3.28
N ASP A 137 7.18 -6.61 2.04
CA ASP A 137 7.98 -6.42 0.84
C ASP A 137 7.29 -5.38 -0.03
N LEU A 138 7.78 -4.14 0.06
CA LEU A 138 7.22 -3.00 -0.66
C LEU A 138 7.52 -3.03 -2.17
N VAL A 139 8.58 -3.72 -2.61
CA VAL A 139 9.02 -3.75 -4.02
C VAL A 139 8.24 -4.79 -4.81
N SER A 140 8.00 -5.97 -4.23
CA SER A 140 7.28 -7.07 -4.88
C SER A 140 5.91 -7.34 -4.27
N TYR A 141 5.37 -6.38 -3.50
CA TYR A 141 3.99 -6.31 -3.03
C TYR A 141 3.53 -7.57 -2.29
N GLY A 142 4.31 -8.01 -1.32
CA GLY A 142 3.99 -9.20 -0.54
C GLY A 142 4.28 -9.04 0.94
N LEU A 143 3.88 -10.04 1.71
CA LEU A 143 4.14 -10.11 3.14
C LEU A 143 4.80 -11.46 3.44
N ILE A 144 6.00 -11.44 3.98
CA ILE A 144 6.69 -12.64 4.45
C ILE A 144 6.33 -12.84 5.93
N ILE A 145 5.91 -14.05 6.27
CA ILE A 145 5.62 -14.46 7.64
C ILE A 145 6.65 -15.49 8.03
N PHE A 146 7.36 -15.24 9.13
CA PHE A 146 8.30 -16.17 9.74
C PHE A 146 7.74 -16.68 11.06
N SER A 147 7.85 -17.98 11.30
CA SER A 147 7.52 -18.64 12.56
C SER A 147 8.82 -19.08 13.24
N LEU A 148 9.11 -18.52 14.41
CA LEU A 148 10.28 -18.88 15.21
C LEU A 148 10.23 -20.35 15.64
N LYS A 149 9.05 -20.80 16.06
CA LYS A 149 8.82 -22.15 16.56
C LYS A 149 9.01 -23.22 15.48
N GLU A 150 8.59 -22.93 14.26
CA GLU A 150 8.76 -23.83 13.12
C GLU A 150 10.12 -23.64 12.43
N ASN A 151 10.83 -22.55 12.76
CA ASN A 151 12.03 -22.09 12.06
C ASN A 151 11.85 -22.06 10.54
N ASP A 152 10.70 -21.56 10.10
CA ASP A 152 10.32 -21.54 8.69
C ASP A 152 9.48 -20.30 8.38
N SER A 153 9.41 -19.96 7.09
CA SER A 153 8.66 -18.80 6.61
C SER A 153 7.80 -19.13 5.38
N TRP A 154 6.85 -18.27 5.07
CA TRP A 154 6.10 -18.32 3.83
C TRP A 154 5.69 -16.91 3.41
N ARG A 155 5.42 -16.77 2.12
CA ARG A 155 5.05 -15.50 1.51
C ARG A 155 3.56 -15.48 1.19
N LEU A 156 2.90 -14.38 1.53
CA LEU A 156 1.58 -14.03 1.04
C LEU A 156 1.70 -12.99 -0.06
N SER A 157 0.96 -13.19 -1.14
CA SER A 157 0.81 -12.21 -2.21
C SER A 157 -0.67 -11.88 -2.38
N ASN A 158 -1.01 -10.60 -2.35
CA ASN A 158 -2.38 -10.15 -2.49
C ASN A 158 -2.43 -8.72 -3.05
N ALA A 159 -3.45 -8.41 -3.86
CA ALA A 159 -3.71 -7.06 -4.37
C ALA A 159 -3.93 -5.99 -3.27
N TYR A 160 -4.23 -6.41 -2.04
CA TYR A 160 -4.24 -5.51 -0.87
C TYR A 160 -2.87 -4.92 -0.54
N PHE A 161 -1.79 -5.62 -0.89
CA PHE A 161 -0.41 -5.18 -0.65
C PHE A 161 0.15 -4.28 -1.75
N SER A 162 -0.58 -4.13 -2.86
CA SER A 162 -0.18 -3.26 -3.97
C SER A 162 -0.52 -1.79 -3.68
N PHE A 163 0.28 -0.90 -4.24
CA PHE A 163 0.03 0.54 -4.19
C PHE A 163 -1.29 0.93 -4.87
N THR A 164 -1.75 2.15 -4.58
CA THR A 164 -2.95 2.75 -5.18
C THR A 164 -2.51 3.78 -6.23
N PRO A 165 -2.73 3.56 -7.54
CA PRO A 165 -2.23 4.46 -8.58
C PRO A 165 -2.73 5.91 -8.46
N THR A 166 -3.93 6.13 -7.91
CA THR A 166 -4.47 7.48 -7.67
C THR A 166 -3.77 8.23 -6.54
N ALA A 167 -2.98 7.54 -5.71
CA ALA A 167 -2.16 8.12 -4.66
C ALA A 167 -0.65 8.12 -5.03
N SER A 168 -0.30 7.82 -6.29
CA SER A 168 1.09 7.67 -6.76
C SER A 168 1.92 8.94 -6.71
N ILE A 169 1.27 10.10 -6.71
CA ILE A 169 1.93 11.38 -6.58
C ILE A 169 2.02 11.72 -5.09
N LEU A 170 3.25 11.81 -4.60
CA LEU A 170 3.58 12.23 -3.25
C LEU A 170 4.20 13.62 -3.30
N ASN A 171 3.68 14.56 -2.51
CA ASN A 171 4.22 15.90 -2.41
C ASN A 171 5.07 16.03 -1.13
N ILE A 172 6.37 16.27 -1.27
CA ILE A 172 7.27 16.50 -0.14
C ILE A 172 8.02 17.79 -0.38
N GLY A 173 7.86 18.76 0.52
CA GLY A 173 8.54 20.05 0.40
C GLY A 173 8.26 20.81 -0.90
N GLY A 174 7.04 20.66 -1.44
CA GLY A 174 6.62 21.28 -2.71
C GLY A 174 7.08 20.53 -3.96
N GLN A 175 7.88 19.45 -3.82
CA GLN A 175 8.29 18.60 -4.93
C GLN A 175 7.37 17.38 -5.05
N ARG A 176 7.03 17.04 -6.30
CA ARG A 176 6.15 15.91 -6.62
C ARG A 176 6.99 14.70 -7.01
N PHE A 177 6.78 13.61 -6.31
CA PHE A 177 7.41 12.31 -6.56
C PHE A 177 6.36 11.33 -7.04
N GLN A 178 6.68 10.61 -8.12
CA GLN A 178 5.87 9.49 -8.54
C GLN A 178 6.53 8.21 -8.03
N LEU A 179 5.85 7.53 -7.11
CA LEU A 179 6.32 6.30 -6.48
C LEU A 179 5.27 5.20 -6.62
N ASN A 180 5.69 3.95 -6.46
CA ASN A 180 4.84 2.77 -6.61
C ASN A 180 5.06 1.74 -5.49
N ASP A 181 5.53 2.18 -4.32
CA ASP A 181 5.83 1.31 -3.19
C ASP A 181 4.55 0.71 -2.58
N GLY A 182 4.56 -0.61 -2.43
CA GLY A 182 3.46 -1.40 -1.88
C GLY A 182 3.41 -1.38 -0.35
N ILE A 183 2.93 -2.48 0.23
CA ILE A 183 2.82 -2.68 1.69
C ILE A 183 4.12 -2.26 2.37
N PHE A 184 4.00 -1.38 3.36
CA PHE A 184 5.15 -0.70 3.92
C PHE A 184 5.23 -0.82 5.45
N SER A 185 4.08 -0.87 6.10
CA SER A 185 3.99 -0.96 7.55
C SER A 185 2.86 -1.89 7.98
N VAL A 186 3.08 -2.59 9.10
CA VAL A 186 2.10 -3.45 9.77
C VAL A 186 2.09 -3.08 11.25
N ALA A 187 0.92 -2.84 11.82
CA ALA A 187 0.72 -2.55 13.23
C ALA A 187 -0.26 -3.56 13.83
N LEU A 188 0.07 -4.11 15.00
CA LEU A 188 -0.75 -5.12 15.67
C LEU A 188 -1.53 -4.51 16.82
N THR A 189 -2.81 -4.88 16.94
CA THR A 189 -3.62 -4.56 18.11
C THR A 189 -3.30 -5.47 19.30
N THR A 190 -4.00 -5.27 20.41
CA THR A 190 -4.06 -6.25 21.49
C THR A 190 -4.65 -7.57 21.03
N THR A 191 -4.27 -8.64 21.73
CA THR A 191 -4.80 -9.98 21.55
C THR A 191 -6.29 -10.02 21.92
N ASN A 192 -7.09 -10.70 21.10
CA ASN A 192 -8.50 -10.99 21.38
C ASN A 192 -8.69 -12.36 22.07
N ASP A 193 -9.93 -12.70 22.41
CA ASP A 193 -10.27 -13.94 23.12
C ASP A 193 -9.84 -15.24 22.38
N ARG A 194 -9.54 -15.15 21.08
CA ARG A 194 -9.07 -16.27 20.25
C ARG A 194 -7.56 -16.33 20.12
N ASN A 195 -6.81 -15.57 20.92
CA ASN A 195 -5.37 -15.39 20.78
C ASN A 195 -4.95 -14.94 19.36
N CYS A 196 -5.77 -14.09 18.73
CA CYS A 196 -5.46 -13.41 17.48
C CYS A 196 -5.33 -11.90 17.73
N LYS A 197 -4.51 -11.23 16.95
CA LYS A 197 -4.45 -9.77 16.88
C LYS A 197 -5.05 -9.32 15.56
N THR A 198 -5.51 -8.07 15.48
CA THR A 198 -5.79 -7.43 14.20
C THR A 198 -4.50 -6.81 13.71
N ALA A 199 -4.05 -7.21 12.52
CA ALA A 199 -2.94 -6.60 11.82
C ALA A 199 -3.48 -5.51 10.89
N TYR A 200 -3.29 -4.25 11.26
CA TYR A 200 -3.51 -3.10 10.38
C TYR A 200 -2.30 -2.93 9.48
N PHE A 201 -2.52 -2.66 8.21
CA PHE A 201 -1.45 -2.43 7.26
C PHE A 201 -1.89 -1.48 6.15
N HIS A 202 -0.89 -0.84 5.55
CA HIS A 202 -1.10 0.00 4.37
C HIS A 202 0.11 -0.08 3.43
N PRO A 203 -0.09 0.08 2.12
CA PRO A 203 0.94 0.50 1.20
C PRO A 203 1.49 1.89 1.56
N LEU A 204 2.75 2.19 1.24
CA LEU A 204 3.27 3.56 1.35
C LEU A 204 2.46 4.47 0.43
N ILE A 205 2.30 4.02 -0.81
CA ILE A 205 1.54 4.74 -1.84
C ILE A 205 0.07 4.34 -1.74
N SER A 206 -0.56 4.75 -0.65
CA SER A 206 -2.00 4.65 -0.41
C SER A 206 -2.43 5.57 0.74
N THR A 207 -3.66 6.06 0.68
CA THR A 207 -4.34 6.78 1.79
C THR A 207 -5.28 5.84 2.56
N GLN A 208 -5.38 4.59 2.12
CA GLN A 208 -6.28 3.58 2.67
C GLN A 208 -5.58 2.81 3.80
N GLU A 209 -6.38 2.30 4.73
CA GLU A 209 -5.95 1.32 5.72
C GLU A 209 -6.67 0.00 5.47
N PHE A 210 -5.96 -1.10 5.67
CA PHE A 210 -6.47 -2.45 5.56
C PHE A 210 -6.25 -3.17 6.89
N SER A 211 -7.01 -4.24 7.09
CA SER A 211 -6.83 -5.09 8.27
C SER A 211 -6.96 -6.56 7.94
N VAL A 212 -6.34 -7.41 8.73
CA VAL A 212 -6.48 -8.88 8.63
C VAL A 212 -6.18 -9.51 9.99
N SER A 213 -6.80 -10.65 10.29
CA SER A 213 -6.51 -11.37 11.52
C SER A 213 -5.13 -12.03 11.44
N THR A 214 -4.33 -11.93 12.50
CA THR A 214 -3.05 -12.68 12.57
C THR A 214 -3.27 -14.19 12.54
N CYS A 215 -4.43 -14.71 12.96
CA CYS A 215 -4.74 -16.13 12.83
C CYS A 215 -4.85 -16.58 11.36
N ASP A 216 -5.36 -15.72 10.48
CA ASP A 216 -5.42 -16.01 9.05
C ASP A 216 -4.01 -15.90 8.45
N LEU A 217 -3.25 -14.84 8.77
CA LEU A 217 -1.87 -14.65 8.30
C LEU A 217 -0.93 -15.81 8.67
N ARG A 218 -1.12 -16.38 9.87
CA ARG A 218 -0.30 -17.49 10.38
C ARG A 218 -0.61 -18.84 9.73
N SER A 219 -1.74 -18.96 9.05
CA SER A 219 -2.14 -20.21 8.39
C SER A 219 -1.47 -20.32 7.02
N ARG A 220 -0.62 -21.34 6.82
CA ARG A 220 -0.02 -21.62 5.50
C ARG A 220 -1.07 -21.87 4.41
N LYS A 221 -2.24 -22.41 4.78
CA LYS A 221 -3.35 -22.62 3.84
C LYS A 221 -3.89 -21.30 3.30
N PHE A 222 -3.82 -20.23 4.08
CA PHE A 222 -4.27 -18.90 3.67
C PHE A 222 -3.45 -18.35 2.49
N ALA A 223 -2.17 -18.72 2.38
CA ALA A 223 -1.31 -18.32 1.26
C ALA A 223 -1.81 -18.80 -0.11
N ASN A 224 -2.47 -19.96 -0.12
CA ASN A 224 -2.94 -20.62 -1.34
C ASN A 224 -4.46 -20.58 -1.48
N ASP A 225 -5.17 -19.88 -0.57
CA ASP A 225 -6.62 -19.79 -0.59
C ASP A 225 -7.08 -18.72 -1.59
N SER A 226 -7.77 -19.16 -2.65
CA SER A 226 -8.33 -18.26 -3.67
C SER A 226 -9.39 -17.29 -3.11
N LYS A 227 -9.93 -17.58 -1.92
CA LYS A 227 -10.89 -16.72 -1.20
C LYS A 227 -10.25 -15.92 -0.06
N ALA A 228 -8.92 -15.96 0.09
CA ALA A 228 -8.21 -15.21 1.13
C ALA A 228 -8.57 -13.71 1.15
N TRP A 229 -8.84 -13.13 -0.03
CA TRP A 229 -9.24 -11.73 -0.20
C TRP A 229 -10.49 -11.34 0.60
N GLU A 230 -11.39 -12.28 0.93
CA GLU A 230 -12.62 -12.02 1.71
C GLU A 230 -12.34 -11.76 3.20
N LYS A 231 -11.18 -12.20 3.70
CA LYS A 231 -10.76 -12.04 5.10
C LYS A 231 -10.09 -10.70 5.38
N TYR A 232 -9.64 -10.01 4.34
CA TYR A 232 -9.08 -8.68 4.44
C TYR A 232 -10.16 -7.62 4.63
N SER A 233 -9.85 -6.61 5.44
CA SER A 233 -10.65 -5.43 5.74
C SER A 233 -12.04 -5.74 6.28
N VAL A 234 -12.11 -6.70 7.18
CA VAL A 234 -13.29 -6.96 7.99
C VAL A 234 -13.20 -6.13 9.26
N LEU A 235 -13.65 -4.87 9.19
CA LEU A 235 -14.34 -4.30 10.35
C LEU A 235 -15.76 -4.87 10.32
N TYR A 236 -16.20 -5.44 11.44
CA TYR A 236 -17.47 -6.17 11.56
C TYR A 236 -18.68 -5.23 11.38
N LEU A 237 -18.95 -4.79 10.15
CA LEU A 237 -20.22 -4.17 9.77
C LEU A 237 -21.21 -5.28 9.42
N GLN A 238 -21.70 -5.98 10.45
CA GLN A 238 -22.86 -6.87 10.31
C GLN A 238 -24.20 -6.12 10.18
N ALA A 239 -24.21 -4.79 10.07
CA ALA A 239 -25.45 -4.00 10.11
C ALA A 239 -26.00 -3.53 8.74
N LEU A 240 -25.42 -3.87 7.60
CA LEU A 240 -25.90 -3.36 6.29
C LEU A 240 -26.03 -4.41 5.18
N LYS A 241 -26.22 -5.70 5.51
CA LYS A 241 -26.45 -6.70 4.45
C LYS A 241 -27.81 -6.56 3.75
N THR A 242 -28.80 -5.95 4.39
CA THR A 242 -30.15 -5.87 3.82
C THR A 242 -30.41 -4.54 3.08
N VAL A 243 -29.75 -3.45 3.46
CA VAL A 243 -29.92 -2.12 2.82
C VAL A 243 -29.04 -1.98 1.57
N ALA A 244 -27.85 -2.59 1.56
CA ALA A 244 -26.91 -2.48 0.44
C ALA A 244 -27.44 -3.08 -0.88
N ILE A 245 -28.26 -4.13 -0.83
CA ILE A 245 -28.78 -4.79 -2.04
C ILE A 245 -29.75 -3.87 -2.82
N ILE A 246 -30.51 -3.02 -2.11
CA ILE A 246 -31.48 -2.10 -2.73
C ILE A 246 -30.76 -0.87 -3.32
N VAL A 247 -29.70 -0.38 -2.67
CA VAL A 247 -28.91 0.78 -3.11
C VAL A 247 -28.02 0.46 -4.32
N VAL A 248 -27.52 -0.77 -4.45
CA VAL A 248 -26.64 -1.18 -5.55
C VAL A 248 -27.37 -1.23 -6.89
N PHE A 249 -28.65 -1.60 -6.92
CA PHE A 249 -29.43 -1.67 -8.18
C PHE A 249 -29.60 -0.30 -8.85
N THR A 250 -30.08 0.68 -8.08
CA THR A 250 -30.36 2.03 -8.60
C THR A 250 -29.09 2.74 -9.05
N GLU A 251 -27.99 2.57 -8.31
CA GLU A 251 -26.70 3.17 -8.67
C GLU A 251 -26.04 2.47 -9.86
N THR A 252 -26.18 1.15 -10.02
CA THR A 252 -25.65 0.40 -11.18
C THR A 252 -26.33 0.82 -12.48
N HIS A 253 -27.66 0.94 -12.49
CA HIS A 253 -28.39 1.43 -13.66
C HIS A 253 -28.03 2.88 -14.00
N ARG A 254 -27.89 3.75 -12.98
CA ARG A 254 -27.46 5.14 -13.14
C ARG A 254 -26.05 5.26 -13.74
N LEU A 255 -25.12 4.41 -13.31
CA LEU A 255 -23.76 4.36 -13.84
C LEU A 255 -23.70 3.83 -15.28
N LEU A 256 -24.53 2.83 -15.62
CA LEU A 256 -24.63 2.32 -16.99
C LEU A 256 -25.18 3.37 -17.96
N ILE A 257 -26.21 4.12 -17.56
CA ILE A 257 -26.72 5.25 -18.35
C ILE A 257 -25.63 6.32 -18.52
N LYS A 258 -24.90 6.66 -17.45
CA LYS A 258 -23.84 7.68 -17.49
C LYS A 258 -22.65 7.27 -18.37
N ALA A 259 -22.34 5.97 -18.43
CA ALA A 259 -21.22 5.46 -19.22
C ALA A 259 -21.57 5.25 -20.70
N TYR A 260 -22.80 4.84 -21.00
CA TYR A 260 -23.19 4.39 -22.34
C TYR A 260 -24.26 5.25 -23.03
N ASN A 261 -24.90 6.21 -22.35
CA ASN A 261 -26.00 7.04 -22.90
C ASN A 261 -27.12 6.19 -23.56
N GLU A 262 -27.66 6.57 -24.72
CA GLU A 262 -28.84 5.95 -25.35
C GLU A 262 -28.78 4.42 -25.57
N PRO A 263 -27.63 3.77 -25.87
CA PRO A 263 -27.56 2.30 -25.94
C PRO A 263 -27.50 1.57 -24.59
N ALA A 264 -27.74 2.24 -23.45
CA ALA A 264 -27.77 1.57 -22.15
C ALA A 264 -28.93 0.56 -22.03
N LEU A 265 -28.69 -0.54 -21.31
CA LEU A 265 -29.69 -1.57 -21.02
C LEU A 265 -30.90 -0.95 -20.31
N SER A 266 -32.11 -1.39 -20.67
CA SER A 266 -33.33 -0.94 -19.98
C SER A 266 -33.31 -1.34 -18.50
N GLU A 267 -33.97 -0.55 -17.65
CA GLU A 267 -34.07 -0.83 -16.21
C GLU A 267 -34.60 -2.26 -15.95
N ARG A 268 -35.55 -2.69 -16.78
CA ARG A 268 -36.15 -4.03 -16.73
C ARG A 268 -35.13 -5.12 -17.03
N THR A 269 -34.37 -4.97 -18.11
CA THR A 269 -33.31 -5.92 -18.49
C THR A 269 -32.25 -6.00 -17.40
N CYS A 270 -31.85 -4.85 -16.84
CA CYS A 270 -30.89 -4.79 -15.73
C CYS A 270 -31.40 -5.54 -14.49
N ARG A 271 -32.70 -5.44 -14.19
CA ARG A 271 -33.35 -6.13 -13.06
C ARG A 271 -33.41 -7.65 -13.27
N GLU A 272 -33.74 -8.10 -14.48
CA GLU A 272 -33.82 -9.52 -14.83
C GLU A 272 -32.44 -10.20 -14.73
N TRP A 273 -31.38 -9.56 -15.23
CA TRP A 273 -30.00 -10.04 -15.06
C TRP A 273 -29.56 -10.06 -13.60
N PHE A 274 -29.92 -9.04 -12.81
CA PHE A 274 -29.57 -8.98 -11.40
C PHE A 274 -30.25 -10.10 -10.59
N GLN A 275 -31.49 -10.45 -10.91
CA GLN A 275 -32.18 -11.60 -10.33
C GLN A 275 -31.55 -12.92 -10.76
N LYS A 276 -31.17 -13.05 -12.04
CA LYS A 276 -30.48 -14.23 -12.57
C LYS A 276 -29.18 -14.50 -11.80
N PHE A 277 -28.32 -13.49 -11.71
CA PHE A 277 -27.07 -13.58 -10.95
C PHE A 277 -27.29 -13.77 -9.44
N GLY A 278 -28.31 -13.11 -8.87
CA GLY A 278 -28.68 -13.26 -7.46
C GLY A 278 -29.11 -14.68 -7.08
N ASN A 279 -29.63 -15.44 -8.05
CA ASN A 279 -30.03 -16.83 -7.89
C ASN A 279 -28.90 -17.83 -8.25
N GLY A 280 -27.69 -17.36 -8.52
CA GLY A 280 -26.53 -18.19 -8.83
C GLY A 280 -26.44 -18.68 -10.27
N ASP A 281 -27.28 -18.15 -11.16
CA ASP A 281 -27.22 -18.41 -12.60
C ASP A 281 -26.37 -17.32 -13.27
N PHE A 282 -25.15 -17.69 -13.66
CA PHE A 282 -24.15 -16.80 -14.28
C PHE A 282 -23.98 -17.05 -15.78
N ASP A 283 -24.86 -17.84 -16.39
CA ASP A 283 -24.82 -18.10 -17.82
C ASP A 283 -25.11 -16.80 -18.60
N VAL A 284 -24.21 -16.42 -19.51
CA VAL A 284 -24.30 -15.18 -20.30
C VAL A 284 -24.57 -15.44 -21.77
N GLU A 285 -24.64 -16.72 -22.17
CA GLU A 285 -24.93 -17.10 -23.54
C GLU A 285 -26.38 -16.74 -23.90
N ASP A 286 -26.56 -16.22 -25.11
CA ASP A 286 -27.89 -16.00 -25.67
C ASP A 286 -28.56 -17.36 -25.85
N LYS A 287 -29.79 -17.50 -25.35
CA LYS A 287 -30.58 -18.72 -25.62
C LYS A 287 -30.83 -18.83 -27.12
N ASP A 288 -30.72 -20.05 -27.65
CA ASP A 288 -31.00 -20.34 -29.04
C ASP A 288 -32.31 -19.70 -29.50
N ARG A 289 -32.22 -18.83 -30.51
CA ARG A 289 -33.40 -18.25 -31.15
C ARG A 289 -34.02 -19.32 -32.05
N SER A 290 -35.34 -19.50 -31.95
CA SER A 290 -36.09 -20.37 -32.83
C SER A 290 -36.21 -19.78 -34.24
N GLY A 291 -35.29 -20.15 -35.14
CA GLY A 291 -35.36 -19.87 -36.57
C GLY A 291 -34.37 -20.74 -37.36
N GLY A 292 -34.87 -21.52 -38.33
CA GLY A 292 -34.09 -22.53 -39.06
C GLY A 292 -33.10 -21.97 -40.09
N PRO A 293 -32.13 -22.78 -40.56
CA PRO A 293 -31.05 -22.31 -41.42
C PRO A 293 -31.50 -22.19 -42.89
N LYS A 294 -31.10 -21.10 -43.56
CA LYS A 294 -31.05 -20.99 -45.02
C LYS A 294 -29.59 -20.93 -45.44
N ILE A 295 -29.18 -21.92 -46.21
CA ILE A 295 -27.86 -22.02 -46.82
C ILE A 295 -27.78 -20.99 -47.95
N TYR A 296 -26.92 -20.00 -47.80
CA TYR A 296 -26.35 -19.24 -48.91
C TYR A 296 -24.84 -19.48 -48.88
N GLU A 297 -24.19 -19.57 -50.04
CA GLU A 297 -22.72 -19.53 -50.08
C GLU A 297 -22.27 -18.10 -49.76
N HIS A 298 -21.51 -17.95 -48.68
CA HIS A 298 -21.06 -16.67 -48.11
C HIS A 298 -19.61 -16.31 -48.46
N ALA A 299 -18.86 -17.23 -49.08
CA ALA A 299 -17.41 -17.14 -49.26
C ALA A 299 -16.95 -15.83 -49.94
N GLU A 300 -17.64 -15.38 -50.97
CA GLU A 300 -17.27 -14.16 -51.72
C GLU A 300 -17.48 -12.86 -50.91
N LEU A 301 -18.50 -12.82 -50.04
CA LEU A 301 -18.73 -11.66 -49.19
C LEU A 301 -17.76 -11.65 -48.00
N ASP A 302 -17.45 -12.82 -47.46
CA ASP A 302 -16.47 -12.96 -46.39
C ASP A 302 -15.08 -12.53 -46.86
N GLU A 303 -14.66 -12.91 -48.07
CA GLU A 303 -13.37 -12.51 -48.65
C GLU A 303 -13.25 -10.99 -48.86
N LEU A 304 -14.32 -10.33 -49.33
CA LEU A 304 -14.35 -8.87 -49.48
C LEU A 304 -14.26 -8.12 -48.14
N LEU A 305 -14.91 -8.65 -47.10
CA LEU A 305 -14.85 -8.05 -45.76
C LEU A 305 -13.51 -8.32 -45.05
N GLU A 306 -12.81 -9.39 -45.40
CA GLU A 306 -11.43 -9.62 -44.95
C GLU A 306 -10.42 -8.69 -45.64
N GLU A 307 -10.66 -8.33 -46.91
CA GLU A 307 -9.81 -7.40 -47.66
C GLU A 307 -10.02 -5.94 -47.22
N ASP A 308 -11.28 -5.49 -47.13
CA ASP A 308 -11.64 -4.14 -46.68
C ASP A 308 -13.00 -4.12 -45.95
N SER A 309 -12.93 -4.17 -44.62
CA SER A 309 -14.12 -4.12 -43.76
C SER A 309 -14.84 -2.77 -43.75
N SER A 310 -14.27 -1.71 -44.36
CA SER A 310 -14.84 -0.35 -44.30
C SER A 310 -15.85 -0.03 -45.41
N GLN A 311 -16.04 -0.98 -46.33
CA GLN A 311 -16.88 -0.82 -47.51
C GLN A 311 -18.37 -0.61 -47.17
N THR A 312 -19.04 0.25 -47.92
CA THR A 312 -20.48 0.44 -47.77
C THR A 312 -21.28 -0.70 -48.42
N GLN A 313 -22.51 -0.93 -47.96
CA GLN A 313 -23.42 -1.90 -48.60
C GLN A 313 -23.62 -1.65 -50.10
N LYS A 314 -23.45 -0.40 -50.55
CA LYS A 314 -23.61 -0.01 -51.95
C LYS A 314 -22.39 -0.41 -52.79
N GLU A 315 -21.18 -0.26 -52.24
CA GLU A 315 -19.93 -0.70 -52.88
C GLU A 315 -19.87 -2.22 -52.95
N LEU A 316 -20.17 -2.91 -51.84
CA LEU A 316 -20.28 -4.38 -51.81
C LEU A 316 -21.29 -4.91 -52.83
N ALA A 317 -22.43 -4.22 -53.00
CA ALA A 317 -23.44 -4.60 -53.98
C ALA A 317 -22.98 -4.41 -55.43
N LEU A 318 -22.16 -3.40 -55.69
CA LEU A 318 -21.55 -3.14 -57.01
C LEU A 318 -20.49 -4.19 -57.33
N THR A 319 -19.62 -4.53 -56.38
CA THR A 319 -18.54 -5.52 -56.56
C THR A 319 -19.07 -6.93 -56.74
N LEU A 320 -20.12 -7.30 -56.00
CA LEU A 320 -20.74 -8.63 -56.07
C LEU A 320 -21.83 -8.74 -57.17
N GLU A 321 -22.08 -7.66 -57.94
CA GLU A 321 -23.15 -7.58 -58.94
C GLU A 321 -24.55 -8.02 -58.45
N VAL A 322 -24.85 -7.77 -57.17
CA VAL A 322 -26.14 -8.12 -56.55
C VAL A 322 -26.92 -6.89 -56.12
N ALA A 323 -28.23 -7.04 -55.94
CA ALA A 323 -29.04 -5.99 -55.33
C ALA A 323 -28.56 -5.68 -53.90
N ARG A 324 -28.53 -4.40 -53.51
CA ARG A 324 -28.14 -3.94 -52.16
C ARG A 324 -28.87 -4.67 -51.03
N ARG A 325 -30.15 -5.01 -51.23
CA ARG A 325 -30.95 -5.79 -50.26
C ARG A 325 -30.41 -7.20 -50.04
N ALA A 326 -29.79 -7.82 -51.04
CA ALA A 326 -29.17 -9.13 -50.91
C ALA A 326 -27.90 -9.04 -50.03
N VAL A 327 -27.08 -7.99 -50.20
CA VAL A 327 -25.92 -7.72 -49.33
C VAL A 327 -26.36 -7.47 -47.89
N GLU A 328 -27.40 -6.65 -47.69
CA GLU A 328 -27.96 -6.37 -46.37
C GLU A 328 -28.43 -7.65 -45.66
N HIS A 329 -29.14 -8.53 -46.37
CA HIS A 329 -29.60 -9.80 -45.82
C HIS A 329 -28.43 -10.77 -45.54
N ARG A 330 -27.39 -10.78 -46.38
CA ARG A 330 -26.19 -11.62 -46.19
C ARG A 330 -25.35 -11.16 -44.99
N LEU A 331 -25.16 -9.85 -44.82
CA LEU A 331 -24.49 -9.27 -43.65
C LEU A 331 -25.25 -9.58 -42.35
N GLN A 332 -26.59 -9.51 -42.39
CA GLN A 332 -27.43 -9.89 -41.24
C GLN A 332 -27.34 -11.38 -40.91
N SER A 333 -27.32 -12.27 -41.92
CA SER A 333 -27.16 -13.71 -41.67
C SER A 333 -25.77 -14.09 -41.16
N LEU A 334 -24.74 -13.30 -41.50
CA LEU A 334 -23.38 -13.44 -40.96
C LEU A 334 -23.21 -12.77 -39.58
N GLY A 335 -24.25 -12.12 -39.06
CA GLY A 335 -24.18 -11.42 -37.78
C GLY A 335 -23.27 -10.19 -37.79
N MET A 336 -23.02 -9.57 -38.95
CA MET A 336 -22.14 -8.40 -39.07
C MET A 336 -22.89 -7.10 -38.74
N ILE A 337 -22.24 -6.20 -37.99
CA ILE A 337 -22.74 -4.87 -37.65
C ILE A 337 -21.73 -3.80 -38.05
N HIS A 338 -22.20 -2.65 -38.53
CA HIS A 338 -21.32 -1.55 -38.91
C HIS A 338 -21.06 -0.63 -37.71
N LYS A 339 -19.80 -0.54 -37.26
CA LYS A 339 -19.38 0.29 -36.11
C LYS A 339 -18.12 1.08 -36.45
N GLN A 340 -18.15 2.38 -36.20
CA GLN A 340 -17.02 3.29 -36.40
C GLN A 340 -16.39 3.29 -37.81
N GLY A 341 -17.16 2.87 -38.83
CA GLY A 341 -16.68 2.83 -40.21
C GLY A 341 -16.35 1.44 -40.71
N ASP A 342 -16.42 0.41 -39.87
CA ASP A 342 -16.09 -0.97 -40.24
C ASP A 342 -17.24 -1.95 -39.98
N TRP A 343 -17.37 -2.99 -40.81
CA TRP A 343 -18.18 -4.17 -40.55
C TRP A 343 -17.46 -5.10 -39.58
N VAL A 344 -18.05 -5.31 -38.41
CA VAL A 344 -17.52 -6.20 -37.37
C VAL A 344 -18.53 -7.29 -37.03
N PRO A 345 -18.09 -8.53 -36.75
CA PRO A 345 -18.99 -9.56 -36.23
C PRO A 345 -19.64 -9.09 -34.93
N CYS A 346 -20.93 -9.38 -34.76
CA CYS A 346 -21.65 -9.13 -33.52
C CYS A 346 -21.12 -10.00 -32.37
N GLU A 347 -20.62 -11.19 -32.69
CA GLU A 347 -19.91 -12.08 -31.77
C GLU A 347 -18.44 -11.65 -31.66
N SER A 348 -18.01 -11.31 -30.44
CA SER A 348 -16.64 -10.88 -30.18
C SER A 348 -15.63 -12.00 -30.43
N LYS A 349 -14.52 -11.71 -31.11
CA LYS A 349 -13.38 -12.64 -31.25
C LYS A 349 -12.95 -13.12 -29.87
N GLN A 350 -12.54 -14.38 -29.74
CA GLN A 350 -12.18 -15.02 -28.46
C GLN A 350 -11.18 -14.19 -27.64
N ARG A 351 -10.23 -13.54 -28.31
CA ARG A 351 -9.23 -12.64 -27.71
C ARG A 351 -9.85 -11.38 -27.08
N ASP A 352 -10.93 -10.86 -27.66
CA ASP A 352 -11.66 -9.70 -27.12
C ASP A 352 -12.55 -10.11 -25.96
N VAL A 353 -13.13 -11.31 -25.99
CA VAL A 353 -13.82 -11.92 -24.83
C VAL A 353 -12.86 -12.08 -23.67
N GLU A 354 -11.67 -12.65 -23.89
CA GLU A 354 -10.63 -12.83 -22.88
C GLU A 354 -10.15 -11.49 -22.29
N ARG A 355 -9.94 -10.46 -23.14
CA ARG A 355 -9.58 -9.11 -22.66
C ARG A 355 -10.68 -8.47 -21.83
N ARG A 356 -11.95 -8.62 -22.23
CA ARG A 356 -13.10 -8.12 -21.48
C ARG A 356 -13.29 -8.87 -20.17
N LEU A 357 -13.10 -10.19 -20.15
CA LEU A 357 -13.12 -11.01 -18.95
C LEU A 357 -12.02 -10.57 -17.99
N CYS A 358 -10.77 -10.48 -18.45
CA CYS A 358 -9.63 -10.04 -17.66
C CYS A 358 -9.84 -8.63 -17.08
N THR A 359 -10.32 -7.68 -17.90
CA THR A 359 -10.61 -6.31 -17.45
C THR A 359 -11.76 -6.30 -16.43
N SER A 360 -12.82 -7.07 -16.67
CA SER A 360 -13.97 -7.19 -15.77
C SER A 360 -13.57 -7.80 -14.43
N GLU A 361 -12.74 -8.87 -14.43
CA GLU A 361 -12.19 -9.48 -13.22
C GLU A 361 -11.30 -8.50 -12.44
N MET A 362 -10.44 -7.75 -13.12
CA MET A 362 -9.62 -6.71 -12.50
C MET A 362 -10.47 -5.58 -11.88
N LEU A 363 -11.51 -5.14 -12.58
CA LEU A 363 -12.45 -4.12 -12.09
C LEU A 363 -13.31 -4.64 -10.94
N LEU A 364 -13.75 -5.90 -11.00
CA LEU A 364 -14.52 -6.55 -9.96
C LEU A 364 -13.66 -6.78 -8.71
N ALA A 365 -12.40 -7.19 -8.86
CA ALA A 365 -11.44 -7.28 -7.76
C ALA A 365 -11.18 -5.91 -7.13
N ARG A 366 -11.07 -4.85 -7.94
CA ARG A 366 -10.96 -3.47 -7.46
C ARG A 366 -12.23 -3.01 -6.71
N HIS A 367 -13.41 -3.37 -7.19
CA HIS A 367 -14.68 -3.00 -6.55
C HIS A 367 -14.96 -3.81 -5.28
N LYS A 368 -14.52 -5.07 -5.23
CA LYS A 368 -14.62 -5.94 -4.05
C LYS A 368 -13.55 -5.69 -2.98
N LYS A 369 -12.56 -4.83 -3.26
CA LYS A 369 -11.51 -4.45 -2.32
C LYS A 369 -12.13 -3.66 -1.16
N LYS A 370 -12.38 -4.33 -0.03
CA LYS A 370 -12.89 -3.72 1.19
C LYS A 370 -11.74 -2.96 1.85
N VAL A 371 -12.00 -1.78 2.39
CA VAL A 371 -11.02 -1.01 3.17
C VAL A 371 -11.53 -0.88 4.60
N VAL A 372 -10.62 -0.72 5.57
CA VAL A 372 -11.00 -0.23 6.90
C VAL A 372 -11.57 1.18 6.74
N GLY A 373 -10.92 1.99 5.89
CA GLY A 373 -11.34 3.31 5.49
C GLY A 373 -10.20 4.11 4.87
N GLU A 374 -10.39 5.42 4.73
CA GLU A 374 -9.39 6.33 4.16
C GLU A 374 -9.03 7.44 5.14
N ARG A 375 -7.73 7.75 5.21
CA ARG A 375 -7.19 8.81 6.08
C ARG A 375 -7.38 10.21 5.48
N GLY A 376 -7.44 10.34 4.15
CA GLY A 376 -7.67 11.60 3.44
C GLY A 376 -6.60 11.92 2.41
N ILE A 377 -6.61 13.14 1.88
CA ILE A 377 -5.64 13.59 0.86
C ILE A 377 -4.25 13.80 1.49
N ASP A 378 -3.19 13.41 0.78
CA ASP A 378 -1.79 13.56 1.20
C ASP A 378 -1.41 12.83 2.51
N THR A 379 -2.17 11.80 2.91
CA THR A 379 -1.93 10.99 4.12
C THR A 379 -1.22 9.66 3.83
N GLN A 380 -0.37 9.62 2.80
CA GLN A 380 0.57 8.50 2.61
C GLN A 380 1.44 8.41 3.86
N SER A 381 1.60 7.20 4.38
CA SER A 381 2.25 6.96 5.67
C SER A 381 3.48 6.08 5.48
N THR A 382 4.58 6.42 6.14
CA THR A 382 5.79 5.60 6.18
C THR A 382 5.73 4.58 7.31
N THR A 383 4.93 4.80 8.34
CA THR A 383 4.85 3.90 9.49
C THR A 383 3.70 4.28 10.39
N HIS A 384 3.18 3.30 11.09
CA HIS A 384 2.12 3.48 12.05
C HIS A 384 2.32 2.59 13.26
N GLY A 385 1.80 3.04 14.39
CA GLY A 385 1.92 2.35 15.67
C GLY A 385 0.63 2.43 16.45
N PHE A 386 0.21 1.30 17.00
CA PHE A 386 -0.98 1.20 17.81
C PHE A 386 -0.62 1.33 19.29
N HIS A 387 -1.34 2.19 20.02
CA HIS A 387 -1.26 2.29 21.46
C HIS A 387 -2.39 1.48 22.13
N PRO A 388 -2.08 0.37 22.84
CA PRO A 388 -3.07 -0.52 23.43
C PRO A 388 -4.07 0.15 24.37
N ARG A 389 -3.59 1.04 25.25
CA ARG A 389 -4.41 1.59 26.34
C ARG A 389 -5.44 2.58 25.84
N SER A 390 -5.05 3.50 24.97
CA SER A 390 -5.98 4.49 24.37
C SER A 390 -6.68 3.99 23.12
N LYS A 391 -6.26 2.84 22.56
CA LYS A 391 -6.75 2.28 21.30
C LYS A 391 -6.55 3.22 20.10
N VAL A 392 -5.57 4.10 20.19
CA VAL A 392 -5.22 5.07 19.15
C VAL A 392 -4.13 4.49 18.25
N MET A 393 -4.34 4.61 16.94
CA MET A 393 -3.32 4.43 15.92
C MET A 393 -2.66 5.78 15.65
N PHE A 394 -1.33 5.81 15.61
CA PHE A 394 -0.54 6.96 15.19
C PHE A 394 0.07 6.72 13.82
N TYR A 395 0.12 7.74 12.97
CA TYR A 395 0.66 7.67 11.62
C TYR A 395 1.77 8.71 11.43
N ALA A 396 2.84 8.30 10.76
CA ALA A 396 3.85 9.21 10.23
C ALA A 396 3.52 9.52 8.77
N GLU A 397 2.82 10.63 8.53
CA GLU A 397 2.33 11.04 7.22
C GLU A 397 3.40 11.85 6.49
N VAL A 398 3.92 11.28 5.40
CA VAL A 398 4.98 11.90 4.61
C VAL A 398 4.45 13.03 3.72
N GLY A 399 3.25 12.90 3.16
CA GLY A 399 2.68 13.91 2.25
C GLY A 399 2.33 15.22 2.95
N ARG A 400 1.99 15.16 4.24
CA ARG A 400 1.69 16.33 5.08
C ARG A 400 2.84 16.77 5.97
N SER A 401 3.96 16.03 5.98
CA SER A 401 5.05 16.19 6.97
C SER A 401 4.49 16.28 8.40
N ALA A 402 3.69 15.28 8.78
CA ALA A 402 2.90 15.32 10.00
C ALA A 402 2.87 13.97 10.74
N VAL A 403 2.64 14.03 12.05
CA VAL A 403 2.18 12.91 12.87
C VAL A 403 0.69 13.09 13.09
N SER A 404 -0.11 12.11 12.71
CA SER A 404 -1.56 12.11 12.91
C SER A 404 -2.00 10.95 13.80
N CYS A 405 -3.24 11.01 14.27
CA CYS A 405 -3.87 9.96 15.06
C CYS A 405 -5.25 9.59 14.53
N TRP A 406 -5.66 8.36 14.86
CA TRP A 406 -7.01 7.85 14.67
C TRP A 406 -7.36 6.90 15.82
N HIS A 407 -8.53 7.09 16.45
CA HIS A 407 -9.03 6.15 17.44
C HIS A 407 -9.72 4.96 16.75
N THR A 408 -9.21 3.74 16.94
CA THR A 408 -9.65 2.54 16.19
C THR A 408 -11.10 2.11 16.43
N GLY A 409 -11.72 2.63 17.50
CA GLY A 409 -13.16 2.47 17.76
C GLY A 409 -14.08 3.40 16.94
N GLN A 410 -13.53 4.32 16.15
CA GLN A 410 -14.27 5.22 15.26
C GLN A 410 -14.10 4.79 13.80
N PRO A 411 -15.07 5.07 12.91
CA PRO A 411 -14.88 4.84 11.47
C PRO A 411 -13.64 5.57 10.96
N LEU A 412 -12.82 4.91 10.14
CA LEU A 412 -11.67 5.55 9.52
C LEU A 412 -12.14 6.40 8.33
N VAL A 413 -12.37 7.68 8.61
CA VAL A 413 -12.70 8.70 7.61
C VAL A 413 -11.84 9.93 7.89
N PRO A 414 -11.61 10.81 6.89
CA PRO A 414 -10.72 11.96 7.07
C PRO A 414 -11.10 12.87 8.25
N ALA A 415 -12.39 12.96 8.59
CA ALA A 415 -12.87 13.75 9.74
C ALA A 415 -12.43 13.19 11.11
N ASN A 416 -12.08 11.91 11.20
CA ASN A 416 -11.64 11.23 12.42
C ASN A 416 -10.12 11.05 12.48
N VAL A 417 -9.39 11.59 11.51
CA VAL A 417 -7.93 11.60 11.48
C VAL A 417 -7.44 13.01 11.81
N VAL A 418 -6.76 13.15 12.94
CA VAL A 418 -6.31 14.45 13.45
C VAL A 418 -4.81 14.55 13.36
N VAL A 419 -4.32 15.66 12.80
CA VAL A 419 -2.90 16.00 12.82
C VAL A 419 -2.54 16.47 14.23
N LEU A 420 -1.61 15.77 14.87
CA LEU A 420 -1.14 16.05 16.23
C LEU A 420 0.08 16.97 16.24
N ALA A 421 0.96 16.77 15.26
CA ALA A 421 2.14 17.58 15.05
C ALA A 421 2.39 17.69 13.55
N GLN A 422 2.76 18.87 13.08
CA GLN A 422 3.11 19.10 11.69
C GLN A 422 4.29 20.07 11.62
N ASP A 423 5.26 19.75 10.79
CA ASP A 423 6.41 20.61 10.56
C ASP A 423 6.26 21.30 9.20
N ASN A 424 5.86 22.57 9.22
CA ASN A 424 5.81 23.44 8.04
C ASN A 424 6.93 24.52 8.05
N ARG A 425 8.02 24.33 8.82
CA ARG A 425 9.22 25.20 9.08
C ARG A 425 9.36 25.76 10.52
N VAL A 426 8.54 25.37 11.48
CA VAL A 426 8.47 25.99 12.83
C VAL A 426 8.66 24.89 13.89
N MET A 427 9.67 24.87 14.75
CA MET A 427 10.03 25.97 15.66
C MET A 427 10.77 27.12 14.97
N GLU A 428 10.01 28.16 14.59
CA GLU A 428 10.52 29.51 14.46
C GLU A 428 11.14 29.85 15.81
N TYR A 429 12.44 30.10 15.79
CA TYR A 429 13.13 30.66 16.93
C TYR A 429 12.56 32.07 17.19
N PRO A 430 12.29 32.48 18.44
CA PRO A 430 11.85 33.84 18.72
C PRO A 430 13.07 34.75 18.63
N SER A 431 13.21 35.49 17.53
CA SER A 431 13.98 36.74 17.52
C SER A 431 13.02 37.88 17.30
N GLY A 432 12.99 38.79 18.27
CA GLY A 432 12.06 39.91 18.32
C GLY A 432 12.20 40.94 17.19
N GLU A 433 11.34 41.94 17.33
CA GLU A 433 11.29 43.22 16.60
C GLU A 433 10.60 43.22 15.22
N ASP A 434 9.31 43.56 15.27
CA ASP A 434 8.63 44.70 14.64
C ASP A 434 8.65 44.93 13.10
N SER A 435 7.56 45.57 12.67
CA SER A 435 7.30 46.32 11.41
C SER A 435 6.72 45.61 10.17
N SER A 436 5.39 45.68 10.08
CA SER A 436 4.56 46.31 9.02
C SER A 436 4.92 46.22 7.51
N LEU A 437 3.87 45.98 6.68
CA LEU A 437 3.69 46.27 5.22
C LEU A 437 4.41 45.27 4.27
N THR A 438 3.91 44.80 3.12
CA THR A 438 2.88 45.25 2.17
C THR A 438 2.50 44.10 1.17
N GLN A 439 1.43 44.35 0.42
CA GLN A 439 0.70 43.50 -0.53
C GLN A 439 1.32 43.50 -1.96
N TYR A 440 1.00 42.44 -2.75
CA TYR A 440 1.05 42.25 -4.22
C TYR A 440 2.29 41.67 -4.95
N SER A 441 2.11 40.39 -5.35
CA SER A 441 2.29 39.77 -6.69
C SER A 441 3.57 40.01 -7.50
N HIS A 442 4.45 38.99 -7.53
CA HIS A 442 5.29 38.49 -8.63
C HIS A 442 5.38 36.95 -8.46
N PRO A 443 5.60 36.13 -9.51
CA PRO A 443 5.76 34.68 -9.33
C PRO A 443 7.01 34.45 -8.49
N ILE A 444 6.82 34.07 -7.24
CA ILE A 444 7.91 33.75 -6.34
C ILE A 444 8.59 32.51 -6.92
N VAL A 445 9.75 32.71 -7.54
CA VAL A 445 10.79 31.68 -7.64
C VAL A 445 11.04 31.26 -6.19
N LEU A 446 10.44 30.15 -5.77
CA LEU A 446 10.59 29.63 -4.41
C LEU A 446 12.09 29.41 -4.19
N PRO A 447 12.75 30.18 -3.31
CA PRO A 447 14.13 29.90 -3.00
C PRO A 447 14.16 28.52 -2.33
N TYR A 448 15.19 27.75 -2.62
CA TYR A 448 15.49 26.35 -2.28
C TYR A 448 15.37 25.92 -0.79
N LYS A 449 14.65 26.65 0.06
CA LYS A 449 14.49 26.44 1.51
C LYS A 449 13.24 25.67 1.92
N GLN A 450 12.51 25.01 1.01
CA GLN A 450 11.20 24.40 1.32
C GLN A 450 11.22 22.87 1.42
N LEU A 451 12.38 22.25 1.67
CA LEU A 451 12.45 20.80 1.82
C LEU A 451 12.14 20.41 3.27
N THR A 452 10.88 20.03 3.47
CA THR A 452 10.22 19.66 4.72
C THR A 452 10.72 18.32 5.26
N SER A 453 10.67 18.14 6.57
CA SER A 453 11.14 16.96 7.28
C SER A 453 10.47 15.67 6.77
N TYR A 454 11.27 14.64 6.51
CA TYR A 454 10.81 13.30 6.15
C TYR A 454 10.70 12.44 7.41
N TYR A 455 9.46 12.15 7.79
CA TYR A 455 9.13 11.28 8.92
C TYR A 455 9.37 9.83 8.49
N TYR A 456 10.56 9.30 8.78
CA TYR A 456 10.95 7.96 8.32
C TYR A 456 10.54 6.84 9.30
N TYR A 457 10.47 7.14 10.61
CA TYR A 457 10.21 6.14 11.64
C TYR A 457 9.36 6.70 12.79
N LEU A 458 8.42 5.88 13.28
CA LEU A 458 7.50 6.14 14.38
C LEU A 458 7.38 4.85 15.16
N HIS A 459 7.54 4.95 16.45
CA HIS A 459 7.45 3.82 17.36
C HIS A 459 6.62 4.17 18.58
N VAL A 460 5.59 3.37 18.85
CA VAL A 460 4.81 3.46 20.07
C VAL A 460 5.33 2.43 21.05
N THR A 461 5.80 2.88 22.21
CA THR A 461 6.32 2.02 23.28
C THR A 461 5.93 2.56 24.63
N GLY A 462 5.40 1.69 25.50
CA GLY A 462 4.76 2.13 26.74
C GLY A 462 3.64 3.14 26.44
N ASP A 463 3.70 4.29 27.11
CA ASP A 463 2.81 5.44 26.88
C ASP A 463 3.51 6.58 26.11
N GLU A 464 4.55 6.27 25.33
CA GLU A 464 5.28 7.26 24.54
C GLU A 464 5.21 6.96 23.04
N VAL A 465 5.14 8.03 22.24
CA VAL A 465 5.35 8.00 20.79
C VAL A 465 6.71 8.59 20.51
N TRP A 466 7.57 7.82 19.87
CA TRP A 466 8.90 8.21 19.41
C TRP A 466 8.88 8.40 17.90
N VAL A 467 9.42 9.50 17.42
CA VAL A 467 9.39 9.87 16.00
C VAL A 467 10.77 10.31 15.56
N MET A 468 11.25 9.75 14.45
CA MET A 468 12.51 10.15 13.84
C MET A 468 12.24 10.83 12.51
N THR A 469 12.81 12.01 12.36
CA THR A 469 12.72 12.79 11.12
C THR A 469 14.11 13.05 10.57
N ASN A 470 14.25 13.04 9.26
CA ASN A 470 15.49 13.42 8.60
C ASN A 470 15.20 14.39 7.44
N SER A 471 16.27 14.99 6.92
CA SER A 471 16.22 15.84 5.74
C SER A 471 16.54 15.07 4.45
N MET A 472 16.19 13.78 4.35
CA MET A 472 16.54 12.93 3.19
C MET A 472 16.08 13.51 1.83
N PRO A 473 14.91 14.16 1.70
CA PRO A 473 14.55 14.86 0.46
C PRO A 473 15.56 15.96 0.07
N ARG A 474 16.22 16.63 1.03
CA ARG A 474 17.35 17.54 0.76
C ARG A 474 18.57 16.79 0.24
N PHE A 475 18.90 15.67 0.85
CA PHE A 475 20.08 14.88 0.49
C PHE A 475 19.98 14.26 -0.91
N ILE A 476 18.79 13.82 -1.34
CA ILE A 476 18.62 13.19 -2.66
C ILE A 476 18.76 14.23 -3.80
N PHE A 477 18.29 15.46 -3.59
CA PHE A 477 18.10 16.43 -4.69
C PHE A 477 18.92 17.72 -4.55
N SER A 478 19.69 17.86 -3.47
CA SER A 478 20.58 19.00 -3.21
C SER A 478 21.72 18.56 -2.29
N ASN A 479 22.53 19.51 -1.83
CA ASN A 479 23.55 19.23 -0.82
C ASN A 479 22.94 19.31 0.58
N LEU A 480 23.30 18.34 1.43
CA LEU A 480 23.01 18.41 2.85
C LEU A 480 23.83 19.56 3.46
N ASP A 481 23.18 20.52 4.11
CA ASP A 481 23.88 21.55 4.87
C ASP A 481 24.30 20.97 6.22
N THR A 482 25.59 20.68 6.37
CA THR A 482 26.15 20.10 7.60
C THR A 482 26.19 21.09 8.77
N MET A 483 25.90 22.37 8.55
CA MET A 483 25.81 23.39 9.60
C MET A 483 24.42 23.45 10.25
N GLU A 484 23.41 22.79 9.68
CA GLU A 484 22.07 22.67 10.24
C GLU A 484 21.85 21.31 10.95
N TYR A 485 20.86 21.26 11.85
CA TYR A 485 20.38 19.99 12.40
C TYR A 485 19.53 19.27 11.35
N ASN A 486 20.04 18.15 10.85
CA ASN A 486 19.41 17.41 9.74
C ASN A 486 18.60 16.19 10.19
N PHE A 487 18.83 15.72 11.42
CA PHE A 487 18.22 14.52 11.99
C PHE A 487 17.69 14.86 13.38
N HIS A 488 16.44 14.48 13.64
CA HIS A 488 15.78 14.76 14.90
C HIS A 488 15.09 13.50 15.43
N ILE A 489 15.07 13.39 16.75
CA ILE A 489 14.35 12.35 17.48
C ILE A 489 13.44 13.07 18.46
N TYR A 490 12.14 12.93 18.23
CA TYR A 490 11.10 13.46 19.09
C TYR A 490 10.52 12.34 19.94
N ARG A 491 10.07 12.69 21.14
CA ARG A 491 9.22 11.83 21.97
C ARG A 491 8.10 12.66 22.57
N GLY A 492 6.93 12.06 22.71
CA GLY A 492 5.80 12.68 23.38
C GLY A 492 4.98 11.64 24.13
N ASN A 493 4.40 12.02 25.26
CA ASN A 493 3.48 11.15 25.98
C ASN A 493 2.15 11.04 25.21
N VAL A 494 1.61 9.83 25.11
CA VAL A 494 0.37 9.57 24.38
C VAL A 494 -0.81 10.36 24.93
N SER A 495 -0.97 10.46 26.27
CA SER A 495 -2.11 11.21 26.84
C SER A 495 -2.07 12.68 26.47
N ASP A 496 -0.87 13.26 26.51
CA ASP A 496 -0.68 14.69 26.26
C ASP A 496 -0.87 15.00 24.76
N LEU A 497 -0.39 14.10 23.89
CA LEU A 497 -0.52 14.24 22.45
C LEU A 497 -1.98 14.19 21.98
N ILE A 498 -2.81 13.33 22.57
CA ILE A 498 -4.21 13.17 22.12
C ILE A 498 -5.20 14.05 22.89
N ALA A 499 -4.79 14.68 24.00
CA ALA A 499 -5.66 15.47 24.86
C ALA A 499 -6.43 16.55 24.08
N GLY A 500 -7.75 16.64 24.30
CA GLY A 500 -8.63 17.61 23.65
C GLY A 500 -8.90 17.33 22.17
N THR A 501 -8.41 16.21 21.61
CA THR A 501 -8.69 15.80 20.23
C THR A 501 -9.78 14.72 20.16
N ILE A 502 -10.32 14.47 18.97
CA ILE A 502 -11.27 13.36 18.75
C ILE A 502 -10.63 11.96 18.95
N CYS A 503 -9.30 11.88 18.98
CA CYS A 503 -8.57 10.64 19.26
C CYS A 503 -8.60 10.30 20.77
N GLU A 504 -8.86 11.28 21.63
CA GLU A 504 -9.03 11.04 23.06
C GLU A 504 -10.34 10.29 23.32
N GLN A 505 -10.25 9.18 24.05
CA GLN A 505 -11.43 8.44 24.44
C GLN A 505 -12.25 9.28 25.43
N GLN A 506 -13.44 9.75 25.03
CA GLN A 506 -14.32 10.47 25.94
C GLN A 506 -14.68 9.55 27.11
N ARG A 507 -14.27 9.93 28.33
CA ARG A 507 -14.77 9.31 29.55
C ARG A 507 -16.28 9.48 29.53
N ARG A 508 -17.03 8.38 29.44
CA ARG A 508 -18.45 8.41 29.75
C ARG A 508 -18.56 8.97 31.15
N SER A 509 -19.11 10.18 31.28
CA SER A 509 -19.59 10.73 32.55
C SER A 509 -20.69 9.78 33.03
N GLY A 510 -20.30 8.81 33.86
CA GLY A 510 -21.18 7.93 34.60
C GLY A 510 -21.52 8.54 35.94
#